data_AF-A0A818KJE1-F1
#
_entry.id   AF-A0A818KJE1-F1
#
_cell.length_a   1.000
_cell.length_b   1.000
_cell.length_c   1.000
_cell.angle_alpha   90.00
_cell.angle_beta   90.00
_cell.angle_gamma   90.00
#
_symmetry.space_group_name_H-M   'P 1'
#
loop_
_entity.id
_entity.type
_entity.pdbx_description
1 polymer ?
#
loop_
_entity_poly.entity_id
_entity_poly.type
_entity_poly.pdbx_seq_one_letter_code
_entity_poly.pdbx_strand_id
1 'polypeptide(L)'
;MTSSSNENIHQKIRNEFPYDVKKLTDISIPVDKNIKSTATIWMHQSYIQPKNLSGIISAYSTDDRYNNDIHYYGGCLAAQEALSWPTQMLILLSVPPHPLYQGGIDKDFDLINVWKERLHNLMPLDFYWIKHQNRNEYWRHGSVCEDYSKI
;
A
#
# COMPACT_ATOMS: atom_id res chain seq x y z
N MET A 1 -51.78 4.21 -11.56
CA MET A 1 -50.73 4.89 -12.36
C MET A 1 -49.61 5.31 -11.42
N THR A 2 -48.56 4.49 -11.29
CA THR A 2 -47.27 4.90 -10.71
C THR A 2 -46.19 4.00 -11.33
N SER A 3 -45.75 4.34 -12.54
CA SER A 3 -44.51 3.76 -13.10
C SER A 3 -43.33 4.50 -12.47
N SER A 4 -42.80 3.99 -11.36
CA SER A 4 -41.49 4.42 -10.88
C SER A 4 -40.43 3.75 -11.75
N SER A 5 -39.67 4.60 -12.43
CA SER A 5 -38.53 4.32 -13.28
C SER A 5 -37.58 3.26 -12.72
N ASN A 6 -37.53 2.10 -13.39
CA ASN A 6 -36.35 1.23 -13.38
C ASN A 6 -35.22 1.97 -14.13
N GLU A 7 -34.61 2.96 -13.49
CA GLU A 7 -33.32 3.43 -13.97
C GLU A 7 -32.35 2.26 -13.93
N ASN A 8 -31.86 1.89 -15.12
CA ASN A 8 -30.88 0.84 -15.28
C ASN A 8 -29.67 1.20 -14.40
N ILE A 9 -29.39 0.37 -13.40
CA ILE A 9 -28.31 0.59 -12.43
C ILE A 9 -26.96 0.85 -13.12
N HIS A 10 -26.75 0.29 -14.31
CA HIS A 10 -25.57 0.56 -15.13
C HIS A 10 -25.51 2.00 -15.66
N GLN A 11 -26.66 2.58 -16.01
CA GLN A 11 -26.77 3.98 -16.43
C GLN A 11 -26.47 4.92 -15.25
N LYS A 12 -26.99 4.59 -14.06
CA LYS A 12 -26.72 5.35 -12.84
C LYS A 12 -25.23 5.35 -12.48
N ILE A 13 -24.61 4.17 -12.48
CA ILE A 13 -23.17 4.02 -12.20
C ILE A 13 -22.32 4.78 -13.23
N ARG A 14 -22.66 4.74 -14.52
CA ARG A 14 -21.93 5.51 -15.56
C ARG A 14 -22.09 7.02 -15.43
N ASN A 15 -23.25 7.49 -14.97
CA ASN A 15 -23.48 8.91 -14.73
C ASN A 15 -22.74 9.39 -13.47
N GLU A 16 -22.61 8.54 -12.46
CA GLU A 16 -21.94 8.82 -11.19
C GLU A 16 -20.40 8.69 -11.29
N PHE A 17 -19.93 7.77 -12.14
CA PHE A 17 -18.52 7.52 -12.41
C PHE A 17 -18.26 7.58 -13.92
N PRO A 18 -17.78 8.72 -14.46
CA PRO A 18 -17.65 8.96 -15.91
C PRO A 18 -16.54 8.13 -16.60
N TYR A 19 -15.95 7.18 -15.90
CA TYR A 19 -14.90 6.29 -16.39
C TYR A 19 -15.50 4.92 -16.79
N ASP A 20 -14.77 4.14 -17.58
CA ASP A 20 -15.22 2.82 -18.04
C ASP A 20 -15.26 1.81 -16.87
N VAL A 21 -16.39 1.78 -16.14
CA VAL A 21 -16.62 0.84 -15.02
C VAL A 21 -16.84 -0.57 -15.58
N LYS A 22 -15.79 -1.40 -15.54
CA LYS A 22 -15.86 -2.83 -15.83
C LYS A 22 -16.15 -3.61 -14.55
N LYS A 23 -16.97 -4.67 -14.63
CA LYS A 23 -17.09 -5.59 -13.49
C LYS A 23 -15.74 -6.25 -13.26
N LEU A 24 -15.39 -6.50 -12.00
CA LEU A 24 -14.14 -7.18 -11.65
C LEU A 24 -14.02 -8.55 -12.32
N THR A 25 -15.13 -9.25 -12.54
CA THR A 25 -15.19 -10.53 -13.28
C THR A 25 -14.80 -10.40 -14.75
N ASP A 26 -14.93 -9.20 -15.31
CA ASP A 26 -14.70 -8.90 -16.72
C ASP A 26 -13.29 -8.28 -16.92
N ILE A 27 -12.54 -8.12 -15.83
CA ILE A 27 -11.14 -7.69 -15.85
C ILE A 27 -10.27 -8.95 -15.84
N SER A 28 -9.93 -9.43 -17.04
CA SER A 28 -8.81 -10.36 -17.20
C SER A 28 -7.52 -9.55 -17.08
N ILE A 29 -6.75 -9.74 -16.01
CA ILE A 29 -5.38 -9.23 -15.92
C ILE A 29 -4.52 -10.18 -16.77
N PRO A 30 -4.02 -9.77 -17.95
CA PRO A 30 -3.08 -10.60 -18.69
C PRO A 30 -1.78 -10.65 -17.87
N VAL A 31 -1.57 -11.75 -17.17
CA VAL A 31 -0.30 -12.02 -16.51
C VAL A 31 0.67 -12.49 -17.60
N ASP A 32 1.29 -11.55 -18.31
CA ASP A 32 2.51 -11.85 -19.04
C ASP A 32 3.52 -12.42 -18.03
N LYS A 33 4.33 -13.41 -18.44
CA LYS A 33 5.41 -13.97 -17.60
C LYS A 33 6.39 -12.90 -17.12
N ASN A 34 6.41 -11.72 -17.77
CA ASN A 34 7.22 -10.57 -17.40
C ASN A 34 6.50 -9.53 -16.52
N ILE A 35 5.18 -9.64 -16.32
CA ILE A 35 4.38 -8.71 -15.50
C ILE A 35 4.34 -9.23 -14.06
N LYS A 36 4.93 -8.46 -13.14
CA LYS A 36 4.82 -8.70 -11.70
C LYS A 36 3.54 -8.05 -11.19
N SER A 37 2.45 -8.81 -11.07
CA SER A 37 1.27 -8.36 -10.32
C SER A 37 1.61 -8.29 -8.84
N THR A 38 1.56 -7.10 -8.23
CA THR A 38 1.76 -6.90 -6.79
C THR A 38 0.47 -6.37 -6.19
N ALA A 39 -0.20 -7.20 -5.39
CA ALA A 39 -1.32 -6.79 -4.55
C ALA A 39 -0.75 -6.44 -3.16
N THR A 40 -0.37 -5.19 -2.95
CA THR A 40 0.01 -4.71 -1.62
C THR A 40 -0.15 -3.20 -1.58
N ILE A 41 -0.86 -2.69 -0.55
CA ILE A 41 -0.84 -1.39 0.18
C ILE A 41 -0.48 -0.06 -0.53
N TRP A 42 -0.01 -0.02 -1.77
CA TRP A 42 0.71 1.14 -2.29
C TRP A 42 -0.05 1.77 -3.46
N MET A 43 -1.10 2.55 -3.16
CA MET A 43 -1.52 3.63 -4.08
C MET A 43 -0.35 4.57 -4.42
N HIS A 44 0.69 4.60 -3.60
CA HIS A 44 1.92 5.31 -3.94
C HIS A 44 2.54 4.84 -5.29
N GLN A 45 2.34 3.58 -5.70
CA GLN A 45 2.80 3.12 -7.01
C GLN A 45 2.01 3.75 -8.17
N SER A 46 0.71 4.03 -8.04
CA SER A 46 0.00 4.86 -9.04
C SER A 46 0.60 6.25 -9.06
N TYR A 47 0.80 6.84 -7.87
CA TYR A 47 1.29 8.20 -7.72
C TYR A 47 2.65 8.47 -8.41
N ILE A 48 3.58 7.50 -8.38
CA ILE A 48 4.89 7.63 -9.04
C ILE A 48 4.89 7.24 -10.53
N GLN A 49 3.77 6.75 -11.07
CA GLN A 49 3.54 6.38 -12.47
C GLN A 49 4.72 5.65 -13.16
N PRO A 50 5.13 4.47 -12.68
CA PRO A 50 6.20 3.72 -13.31
C PRO A 50 5.79 3.29 -14.72
N LYS A 51 6.73 3.37 -15.67
CA LYS A 51 6.50 3.19 -17.12
C LYS A 51 5.73 1.92 -17.51
N ASN A 52 5.83 0.85 -16.72
CA ASN A 52 5.22 -0.45 -17.00
C ASN A 52 3.95 -0.73 -16.18
N LEU A 53 3.39 0.28 -15.48
CA LEU A 53 2.18 0.12 -14.71
C LEU A 53 0.94 0.27 -15.61
N SER A 54 0.24 -0.84 -15.84
CA SER A 54 -0.96 -0.87 -16.69
C SER A 54 -2.27 -0.59 -15.94
N GLY A 55 -2.25 -0.62 -14.60
CA GLY A 55 -3.42 -0.36 -13.77
C GLY A 55 -3.23 -0.82 -12.32
N ILE A 56 -4.09 -0.30 -11.44
CA ILE A 56 -4.12 -0.64 -10.00
C ILE A 56 -5.56 -0.94 -9.59
N ILE A 57 -5.72 -1.92 -8.70
CA ILE A 57 -6.94 -2.18 -7.97
C ILE A 57 -6.62 -1.98 -6.49
N SER A 58 -7.30 -1.01 -5.86
CA SER A 58 -7.09 -0.72 -4.45
C SER A 58 -8.07 -1.49 -3.57
N ALA A 59 -7.56 -2.12 -2.51
CA ALA A 59 -8.37 -2.81 -1.51
C ALA A 59 -7.74 -2.61 -0.12
N TYR A 60 -8.55 -2.22 0.88
CA TYR A 60 -8.11 -1.93 2.25
C TYR A 60 -6.90 -0.97 2.31
N SER A 61 -6.87 0.02 1.41
CA SER A 61 -5.82 1.02 1.31
C SER A 61 -6.20 2.33 1.99
N THR A 62 -5.20 3.10 2.40
CA THR A 62 -5.33 4.51 2.78
C THR A 62 -4.79 5.42 1.67
N ASP A 63 -5.45 6.55 1.42
CA ASP A 63 -4.92 7.65 0.61
C ASP A 63 -4.20 8.72 1.43
N ASP A 64 -4.50 8.82 2.74
CA ASP A 64 -3.86 9.71 3.70
C ASP A 64 -3.32 8.95 4.93
N ARG A 65 -2.02 8.63 4.88
CA ARG A 65 -1.29 7.87 5.91
C ARG A 65 -1.37 8.44 7.32
N TYR A 66 -1.75 9.71 7.48
CA TYR A 66 -1.94 10.35 8.78
C TYR A 66 -3.40 10.44 9.24
N ASN A 67 -4.37 10.63 8.34
CA ASN A 67 -5.74 10.93 8.79
C ASN A 67 -6.65 9.71 8.85
N ASN A 68 -6.38 8.67 8.07
CA ASN A 68 -7.29 7.55 7.92
C ASN A 68 -6.56 6.20 7.78
N ASP A 69 -5.41 6.09 8.45
CA ASP A 69 -4.60 4.88 8.47
C ASP A 69 -4.38 4.42 9.93
N ILE A 70 -3.73 3.27 10.08
CA ILE A 70 -3.45 2.60 11.36
C ILE A 70 -2.68 3.45 12.39
N HIS A 71 -2.08 4.58 12.02
CA HIS A 71 -1.25 5.39 12.92
C HIS A 71 -2.09 6.42 13.67
N TYR A 72 -2.89 7.17 12.91
CA TYR A 72 -3.65 8.32 13.37
C TYR A 72 -4.99 8.37 12.64
N TYR A 73 -6.03 8.74 13.38
CA TYR A 73 -7.39 8.94 12.87
C TYR A 73 -7.80 10.39 13.12
N GLY A 74 -7.85 11.21 12.08
CA GLY A 74 -8.13 12.65 12.17
C GLY A 74 -7.16 13.39 13.12
N GLY A 75 -5.91 12.93 13.22
CA GLY A 75 -4.90 13.46 14.14
C GLY A 75 -4.89 12.87 15.55
N CYS A 76 -5.85 12.01 15.90
CA CYS A 76 -5.82 11.25 17.14
C CYS A 76 -4.97 9.98 16.98
N LEU A 77 -4.06 9.72 17.91
CA LEU A 77 -3.25 8.49 17.91
C LEU A 77 -4.15 7.26 18.04
N ALA A 78 -4.00 6.29 17.15
CA ALA A 78 -4.64 5.00 17.24
C ALA A 78 -3.94 4.13 18.32
N ALA A 79 -4.26 4.36 19.60
CA ALA A 79 -3.50 3.79 20.71
C ALA A 79 -3.37 2.26 20.69
N GLN A 80 -4.39 1.54 20.22
CA GLN A 80 -4.33 0.08 20.05
C GLN A 80 -3.29 -0.30 18.99
N GLU A 81 -3.31 0.36 17.84
CA GLU A 81 -2.43 0.08 16.70
C GLU A 81 -1.00 0.57 16.89
N ALA A 82 -0.81 1.60 17.73
CA ALA A 82 0.49 2.18 18.05
C ALA A 82 1.47 1.17 18.66
N LEU A 83 0.98 0.06 19.23
CA LEU A 83 1.82 -1.03 19.72
C LEU A 83 1.72 -2.29 18.85
N SER A 84 0.51 -2.71 18.46
CA SER A 84 0.29 -3.98 17.74
C SER A 84 0.99 -3.99 16.39
N TRP A 85 0.81 -2.93 15.59
CA TRP A 85 1.35 -2.88 14.24
C TRP A 85 2.88 -2.79 14.18
N PRO A 86 3.56 -1.87 14.90
CA PRO A 86 5.01 -1.82 14.89
C PRO A 86 5.65 -3.11 15.43
N THR A 87 5.00 -3.81 16.36
CA THR A 87 5.45 -5.13 16.83
C THR A 87 5.39 -6.18 15.71
N GLN A 88 4.30 -6.23 14.94
CA GLN A 88 4.19 -7.11 13.78
C GLN A 88 5.25 -6.78 12.73
N MET A 89 5.47 -5.49 12.45
CA MET A 89 6.52 -5.06 11.53
C MET A 89 7.90 -5.47 12.02
N LEU A 90 8.19 -5.33 13.32
CA LEU A 90 9.47 -5.76 13.90
C LEU A 90 9.71 -7.25 13.65
N ILE A 91 8.70 -8.10 13.86
CA ILE A 91 8.79 -9.54 13.57
C ILE A 91 9.12 -9.75 12.08
N LEU A 92 8.37 -9.12 11.17
CA LEU A 92 8.57 -9.28 9.73
C LEU A 92 9.93 -8.76 9.25
N LEU A 93 10.43 -7.67 9.84
CA LEU A 93 11.71 -7.06 9.46
C LEU A 93 12.91 -7.80 10.07
N SER A 94 12.69 -8.54 11.17
CA SER A 94 13.72 -9.32 11.85
C SER A 94 14.03 -10.66 11.18
N VAL A 95 13.26 -11.10 10.19
CA VAL A 95 13.52 -12.37 9.50
C VAL A 95 14.78 -12.29 8.62
N PRO A 96 15.54 -13.38 8.47
CA PRO A 96 16.69 -13.40 7.55
C PRO A 96 16.24 -13.14 6.12
N PRO A 97 17.05 -12.40 5.32
CA PRO A 97 16.71 -12.17 3.92
C PRO A 97 16.69 -13.47 3.13
N HIS A 98 15.78 -13.56 2.17
CA HIS A 98 15.76 -14.72 1.28
C HIS A 98 16.94 -14.65 0.29
N PRO A 99 17.76 -15.71 0.17
CA PRO A 99 19.01 -15.69 -0.62
C PRO A 99 18.86 -15.21 -2.07
N LEU A 100 17.75 -15.55 -2.74
CA LEU A 100 17.47 -15.13 -4.12
C LEU A 100 17.43 -13.60 -4.32
N TYR A 101 17.12 -12.81 -3.29
CA TYR A 101 17.07 -11.34 -3.41
C TYR A 101 18.38 -10.65 -3.01
N GLN A 102 19.37 -11.40 -2.52
CA GLN A 102 20.64 -10.86 -2.00
C GLN A 102 21.85 -11.20 -2.89
N GLY A 103 21.61 -11.62 -4.14
CA GLY A 103 22.68 -11.98 -5.11
C GLY A 103 22.70 -13.45 -5.51
N GLY A 104 21.80 -14.27 -4.98
CA GLY A 104 21.71 -15.72 -5.25
C GLY A 104 22.25 -16.57 -4.09
N ILE A 105 22.02 -17.88 -4.16
CA ILE A 105 22.65 -18.85 -3.25
C ILE A 105 24.02 -19.18 -3.83
N ASP A 106 24.97 -18.23 -3.76
CA ASP A 106 26.36 -18.61 -3.96
C ASP A 106 26.88 -19.26 -2.67
N LYS A 107 27.83 -20.19 -2.80
CA LYS A 107 28.37 -20.95 -1.65
C LYS A 107 29.09 -20.05 -0.64
N ASP A 108 29.50 -18.86 -1.07
CA ASP A 108 30.22 -17.86 -0.28
C ASP A 108 29.29 -16.81 0.36
N PHE A 109 27.96 -16.91 0.17
CA PHE A 109 27.03 -15.93 0.75
C PHE A 109 26.84 -16.14 2.25
N ASP A 110 27.41 -15.25 3.05
CA ASP A 110 27.31 -15.25 4.51
C ASP A 110 25.98 -14.65 4.99
N LEU A 111 24.91 -15.45 4.87
CA LEU A 111 23.57 -15.09 5.30
C LEU A 111 23.52 -14.64 6.77
N ILE A 112 24.33 -15.25 7.64
CA ILE A 112 24.31 -14.97 9.07
C ILE A 112 24.83 -13.57 9.35
N ASN A 113 25.96 -13.18 8.76
CA ASN A 113 26.51 -11.85 8.96
C ASN A 113 25.62 -10.77 8.33
N VAL A 114 25.09 -10.99 7.13
CA VAL A 114 24.13 -10.06 6.51
C VAL A 114 22.87 -9.90 7.37
N TRP A 115 22.35 -11.00 7.92
CA TRP A 115 21.19 -10.95 8.79
C TRP A 115 21.49 -10.21 10.10
N LYS A 116 22.64 -10.48 10.75
CA LYS A 116 23.06 -9.76 11.95
C LYS A 116 23.24 -8.27 11.72
N GLU A 117 23.82 -7.88 10.59
CA GLU A 117 23.96 -6.47 10.22
C GLU A 117 22.58 -5.80 10.08
N ARG A 118 21.61 -6.47 9.46
CA ARG A 118 20.23 -5.98 9.36
C ARG A 118 19.59 -5.84 10.74
N LEU A 119 19.78 -6.81 11.63
CA LEU A 119 19.27 -6.75 13.00
C LEU A 119 19.89 -5.61 13.81
N HIS A 120 21.20 -5.38 13.68
CA HIS A 120 21.88 -4.27 14.35
C HIS A 120 21.39 -2.89 13.88
N ASN A 121 21.01 -2.78 12.61
CA ASN A 121 20.46 -1.55 12.03
C ASN A 121 18.93 -1.46 12.12
N LEU A 122 18.26 -2.47 12.68
CA LEU A 122 16.80 -2.50 12.77
C LEU A 122 16.32 -1.54 13.85
N MET A 123 15.52 -0.54 13.45
CA MET A 123 14.89 0.39 14.37
C MET A 123 13.42 0.03 14.59
N PRO A 124 12.94 -0.03 15.84
CA PRO A 124 11.52 -0.15 16.14
C PRO A 124 10.75 1.05 15.57
N LEU A 125 9.66 0.77 14.85
CA LEU A 125 8.92 1.78 14.09
C LEU A 125 7.94 2.60 14.96
N ASP A 126 7.56 2.08 16.12
CA ASP A 126 6.69 2.73 17.11
C ASP A 126 7.24 4.10 17.54
N PHE A 127 8.50 4.16 17.99
CA PHE A 127 9.12 5.42 18.38
C PHE A 127 9.18 6.41 17.23
N TYR A 128 9.38 5.90 16.01
CA TYR A 128 9.45 6.72 14.81
C TYR A 128 8.08 7.35 14.53
N TRP A 129 7.01 6.55 14.45
CA TRP A 129 5.66 7.05 14.15
C TRP A 129 5.11 7.98 15.22
N ILE A 130 5.32 7.65 16.51
CA ILE A 130 4.88 8.49 17.64
C ILE A 130 5.59 9.86 17.62
N LYS A 131 6.84 9.93 17.16
CA LYS A 131 7.56 11.20 17.02
C LYS A 131 6.95 12.11 15.94
N HIS A 132 6.27 11.55 14.94
CA HIS A 132 5.57 12.30 13.90
C HIS A 132 4.11 12.59 14.30
N GLN A 133 3.89 13.23 15.45
CA GLN A 133 2.55 13.51 15.98
C GLN A 133 1.66 14.38 15.08
N ASN A 134 2.24 15.23 14.24
CA ASN A 134 1.52 16.12 13.33
C ASN A 134 1.67 15.66 11.88
N ARG A 135 0.72 16.05 11.02
CA ARG A 135 0.77 15.83 9.56
C ARG A 135 1.91 16.63 8.88
N ASN A 136 3.13 16.15 9.05
CA ASN A 136 4.36 16.71 8.49
C ASN A 136 4.81 15.99 7.21
N GLU A 137 5.98 16.35 6.70
CA GLU A 137 6.55 15.82 5.45
C GLU A 137 6.64 14.30 5.40
N TYR A 138 6.88 13.66 6.56
CA TYR A 138 6.93 12.21 6.66
C TYR A 138 5.62 11.55 6.22
N TRP A 139 4.49 12.08 6.68
CA TRP A 139 3.18 11.54 6.32
C TRP A 139 2.82 11.88 4.87
N ARG A 140 3.09 13.11 4.44
CA ARG A 140 2.80 13.57 3.07
C ARG A 140 3.50 12.72 2.01
N HIS A 141 4.73 12.29 2.27
CA HIS A 141 5.47 11.44 1.33
C HIS A 141 4.75 10.13 0.97
N GLY A 142 4.07 9.51 1.95
CA GLY A 142 3.34 8.26 1.76
C GLY A 142 1.87 8.42 1.38
N SER A 143 1.36 9.65 1.39
CA SER A 143 -0.05 9.95 1.10
C SER A 143 -0.22 10.32 -0.37
N VAL A 144 -1.22 9.75 -1.03
CA VAL A 144 -1.52 10.04 -2.44
C VAL A 144 -2.56 11.14 -2.60
N CYS A 145 -3.27 11.47 -1.51
CA CYS A 145 -4.20 12.60 -1.45
C CYS A 145 -3.53 13.96 -1.69
N GLU A 146 -2.19 14.01 -1.75
CA GLU A 146 -1.44 15.20 -2.14
C GLU A 146 -1.72 15.64 -3.58
N ASP A 147 -2.02 14.70 -4.48
CA ASP A 147 -2.39 15.00 -5.87
C ASP A 147 -3.10 13.79 -6.52
N TYR A 148 -4.43 13.79 -6.48
CA TYR A 148 -5.24 12.73 -7.10
C TYR A 148 -5.15 12.71 -8.63
N SER A 149 -4.66 13.77 -9.29
CA SER A 149 -4.51 13.76 -10.75
C SER A 149 -3.41 12.82 -11.25
N LYS A 150 -2.57 12.31 -10.34
CA LYS A 150 -1.49 11.35 -10.63
C LYS A 150 -1.93 9.89 -10.55
N ILE A 151 -3.19 9.61 -10.24
CA ILE A 151 -3.72 8.26 -10.00
C ILE A 151 -4.64 7.83 -11.14
#